data_AF-A0AA88R6V5-F1
#
_entry.id   AF-A0AA88R6V5-F1
#
_cell.length_a   1.000
_cell.length_b   1.000
_cell.length_c   1.000
_cell.angle_alpha   90.00
_cell.angle_beta   90.00
_cell.angle_gamma   90.00
#
_symmetry.space_group_name_H-M   'P 1'
#
loop_
_entity.id
_entity.type
_entity.pdbx_description
1 polymer ?
#
loop_
_entity_poly.entity_id
_entity_poly.type
_entity_poly.pdbx_seq_one_letter_code
_entity_poly.pdbx_strand_id
1 'polypeptide(L)'
;MALIWAAPPLKKLFLCLLLLWLNTSLPSCQGGGYYWENRYPFIRRASSFASTSTSLNGRDKAYDYIIVGGGTAGCPLAATLSKKFRVLLLERGGAPFANANVSFLSNFHISLADISSTSASQFFISTDGVFNARARVLGGGTCINAGFYTRASASDIKKIGWDAKLVNESYPWIEKQIVHRPEFSPYQRAVRDGLLEVGISPFNGFTYDHLYGTKVGGTIFDKYGRRHTAAELLTSGNPEKLNVLIHASVQKIVFDTTGKKPNAVGVIFKDENGNQHRAFLSRRQRSEIIVSCGAIGSPQLLLLSGIGPKADLKKMNISVVLDNEFVGEGMADNPMNAVFVPTNKPVEKTLIQTVGITKEGVYIEASSGFGQSSDSIQSNHGMMSAEIGQLSTIPPKQRSKEAIEAYIKNKHELPYEAFNGGFILEKIASPMSKGHISLINTNVDDNPSITFNYFSHPQDLQRCVDGIRIVEKLVTSRKFTNYTQCDKETEEKVLNRSVAANVNLIPKHTNDTESLEQFCKDTVITIWHYHGGCHVGKVVSPDYKVLGVNRLRVIDGSTFTDSPGTNPQATVMMMGRYMGVKILRERLGRAAGL
;
A
#
# COMPACT_ATOMS: atom_id res chain seq x y z
N MET A 1 -43.26 47.18 -7.87
CA MET A 1 -44.69 46.90 -8.09
C MET A 1 -45.05 47.06 -9.58
N ALA A 2 -44.39 46.29 -10.46
CA ALA A 2 -44.73 46.19 -11.89
C ALA A 2 -44.02 44.96 -12.51
N LEU A 3 -44.43 43.74 -12.16
CA LEU A 3 -43.87 42.51 -12.77
C LEU A 3 -44.77 41.27 -12.56
N ILE A 4 -46.10 41.45 -12.66
CA ILE A 4 -47.05 40.34 -12.47
C ILE A 4 -47.62 39.77 -13.79
N TRP A 5 -47.34 40.37 -14.95
CA TRP A 5 -47.92 39.90 -16.23
C TRP A 5 -46.88 39.73 -17.35
N ALA A 6 -45.99 38.75 -17.22
CA ALA A 6 -45.14 38.29 -18.32
C ALA A 6 -45.42 36.80 -18.62
N ALA A 7 -45.60 36.48 -19.90
CA ALA A 7 -45.97 35.16 -20.41
C ALA A 7 -44.95 34.05 -20.04
N PRO A 8 -45.36 32.76 -19.98
CA PRO A 8 -44.55 31.64 -19.48
C PRO A 8 -43.12 31.53 -20.04
N PRO A 9 -42.83 31.80 -21.33
CA PRO A 9 -41.46 31.67 -21.84
C PRO A 9 -40.51 32.76 -21.35
N LEU A 10 -41.01 33.97 -21.02
CA LEU A 10 -40.17 35.06 -20.51
C LEU A 10 -39.72 34.84 -19.07
N LYS A 11 -40.52 34.16 -18.22
CA LYS A 11 -40.09 33.78 -16.86
C LYS A 11 -38.94 32.79 -16.87
N LYS A 12 -38.94 31.82 -17.81
CA LYS A 12 -37.82 30.86 -17.98
C LYS A 12 -36.56 31.55 -18.47
N LEU A 13 -36.69 32.49 -19.42
CA LEU A 13 -35.54 33.24 -19.92
C LEU A 13 -34.93 34.12 -18.82
N PHE A 14 -35.76 34.76 -18.00
CA PHE A 14 -35.30 35.56 -16.86
C PHE A 14 -34.64 34.70 -15.78
N LEU A 15 -35.15 33.50 -15.49
CA LEU A 15 -34.53 32.56 -14.56
C LEU A 15 -33.17 32.05 -15.07
N CYS A 16 -33.07 31.74 -16.36
CA CYS A 16 -31.81 31.35 -17.01
C CYS A 16 -30.79 32.49 -17.00
N LEU A 17 -31.23 33.73 -17.27
CA LEU A 17 -30.36 34.90 -17.22
C LEU A 17 -29.93 35.22 -15.78
N LEU A 18 -30.80 35.02 -14.78
CA LEU A 18 -30.44 35.17 -13.36
C LEU A 18 -29.43 34.10 -12.91
N LEU A 19 -29.57 32.86 -13.39
CA LEU A 19 -28.62 31.76 -13.16
C LEU A 19 -27.27 32.00 -13.86
N LEU A 20 -27.30 32.53 -15.08
CA LEU A 20 -26.10 32.96 -15.81
C LEU A 20 -25.41 34.14 -15.09
N TRP A 21 -26.17 35.08 -14.56
CA TRP A 21 -25.64 36.22 -13.81
C TRP A 21 -25.09 35.80 -12.44
N LEU A 22 -25.74 34.88 -11.73
CA LEU A 22 -25.19 34.28 -10.50
C LEU A 22 -23.89 33.49 -10.75
N ASN A 23 -23.76 32.86 -11.92
CA ASN A 23 -22.52 32.18 -12.32
C ASN A 23 -21.40 33.14 -12.76
N THR A 24 -21.72 34.36 -13.21
CA THR A 24 -20.71 35.36 -13.62
C THR A 24 -20.41 36.41 -12.55
N SER A 25 -21.23 36.51 -11.50
CA SER A 25 -21.11 37.51 -10.42
C SER A 25 -20.56 36.95 -9.11
N LEU A 26 -20.30 35.64 -9.03
CA LEU A 26 -19.38 35.13 -8.03
C LEU A 26 -17.99 35.65 -8.40
N PRO A 27 -17.31 36.40 -7.53
CA PRO A 27 -15.91 36.72 -7.76
C PRO A 27 -15.22 35.40 -8.07
N SER A 28 -14.43 35.39 -9.14
CA SER A 28 -13.39 34.42 -9.32
C SER A 28 -12.51 34.46 -8.07
N CYS A 29 -12.86 33.68 -7.06
CA CYS A 29 -11.96 33.22 -6.03
C CYS A 29 -10.98 32.27 -6.72
N GLN A 30 -10.15 32.83 -7.60
CA GLN A 30 -8.81 32.35 -7.91
C GLN A 30 -7.95 32.54 -6.65
N GLY A 31 -8.37 31.92 -5.54
CA GLY A 31 -7.49 31.56 -4.44
C GLY A 31 -6.88 30.21 -4.78
N GLY A 32 -6.05 30.17 -5.82
CA GLY A 32 -5.31 28.99 -6.29
C GLY A 32 -4.15 28.61 -5.37
N GLY A 33 -4.30 28.78 -4.06
CA GLY A 33 -3.39 28.23 -3.06
C GLY A 33 -3.99 26.91 -2.55
N TYR A 34 -3.24 25.82 -2.65
CA TYR A 34 -3.70 24.52 -2.16
C TYR A 34 -4.01 24.63 -0.65
N TYR A 35 -5.28 24.51 -0.25
CA TYR A 35 -5.74 24.64 1.15
C TYR A 35 -4.96 23.76 2.16
N TRP A 36 -4.33 22.68 1.69
CA TRP A 36 -3.52 21.82 2.55
C TRP A 36 -2.16 22.43 2.92
N GLU A 37 -1.59 23.34 2.12
CA GLU A 37 -0.28 23.97 2.41
C GLU A 37 -0.31 24.75 3.73
N ASN A 38 -1.44 25.39 4.04
CA ASN A 38 -1.66 26.04 5.33
C ASN A 38 -1.67 25.06 6.51
N ARG A 39 -2.18 23.84 6.29
CA ARG A 39 -2.21 22.77 7.30
C ARG A 39 -0.86 22.08 7.45
N TYR A 40 -0.07 22.05 6.38
CA TYR A 40 1.22 21.35 6.32
C TYR A 40 2.35 22.26 5.80
N PRO A 41 2.71 23.34 6.54
CA PRO A 41 3.67 24.35 6.06
C PRO A 41 5.12 23.82 5.90
N PHE A 42 5.39 22.64 6.44
CA PHE A 42 6.68 21.95 6.36
C PHE A 42 6.82 21.04 5.13
N ILE A 43 5.76 20.82 4.35
CA ILE A 43 5.81 20.05 3.10
C ILE A 43 6.10 20.99 1.94
N ARG A 44 7.15 20.69 1.17
CA ARG A 44 7.59 21.51 0.03
C ARG A 44 8.01 20.60 -1.13
N ARG A 45 8.03 21.15 -2.33
CA ARG A 45 8.63 20.45 -3.49
C ARG A 45 10.15 20.36 -3.35
N ALA A 46 10.74 19.31 -3.89
CA ALA A 46 12.17 19.06 -3.83
C ALA A 46 13.01 20.17 -4.46
N SER A 47 12.53 20.81 -5.54
CA SER A 47 13.20 21.95 -6.19
C SER A 47 13.40 23.17 -5.28
N SER A 48 12.61 23.30 -4.21
CA SER A 48 12.77 24.38 -3.22
C SER A 48 13.99 24.18 -2.30
N PHE A 49 14.61 23.00 -2.35
CA PHE A 49 15.82 22.72 -1.59
C PHE A 49 17.00 23.48 -2.20
N ALA A 50 17.48 24.52 -1.49
CA ALA A 50 18.58 25.34 -1.98
C ALA A 50 19.85 24.49 -2.21
N SER A 51 20.38 24.51 -3.44
CA SER A 51 21.60 23.78 -3.84
C SER A 51 22.91 24.31 -3.21
N THR A 52 22.83 25.34 -2.37
CA THR A 52 23.98 25.99 -1.74
C THR A 52 24.55 25.20 -0.56
N SER A 53 25.15 24.04 -0.84
CA SER A 53 26.14 23.42 0.05
C SER A 53 27.21 22.64 -0.73
N THR A 54 27.90 23.32 -1.62
CA THR A 54 29.17 22.86 -2.20
C THR A 54 30.33 22.87 -1.20
N SER A 55 30.11 23.23 0.08
CA SER A 55 31.14 23.13 1.11
C SER A 55 30.76 22.12 2.20
N LEU A 56 31.68 21.20 2.48
CA LEU A 56 31.72 20.32 3.68
C LEU A 56 31.73 21.11 5.02
N ASN A 57 31.69 22.45 4.94
CA ASN A 57 31.76 23.41 6.06
C ASN A 57 30.44 24.15 6.33
N GLY A 58 29.35 23.88 5.60
CA GLY A 58 28.03 24.49 5.84
C GLY A 58 27.35 23.97 7.12
N ARG A 59 27.72 24.53 8.28
CA ARG A 59 27.28 24.08 9.63
C ARG A 59 25.78 24.27 9.92
N ASP A 60 25.07 25.11 9.16
CA ASP A 60 23.72 25.55 9.56
C ASP A 60 22.54 24.74 9.00
N LYS A 61 22.72 23.91 7.96
CA LYS A 61 21.62 23.17 7.30
C LYS A 61 21.63 21.63 7.43
N ALA A 62 22.48 21.08 8.30
CA ALA A 62 22.59 19.62 8.46
C ALA A 62 21.48 19.01 9.35
N TYR A 63 20.97 17.83 9.00
CA TYR A 63 19.84 17.21 9.71
C TYR A 63 20.32 16.19 10.75
N ASP A 64 19.64 16.11 11.89
CA ASP A 64 19.93 15.05 12.87
C ASP A 64 19.46 13.69 12.34
N TYR A 65 18.37 13.68 11.58
CA TYR A 65 17.86 12.49 10.90
C TYR A 65 17.46 12.84 9.47
N ILE A 66 17.86 12.00 8.51
CA ILE A 66 17.32 12.01 7.15
C ILE A 66 16.55 10.70 6.98
N ILE A 67 15.25 10.82 6.76
CA ILE A 67 14.37 9.68 6.52
C ILE A 67 14.09 9.63 5.01
N VAL A 68 14.37 8.48 4.41
CA VAL A 68 14.19 8.25 2.98
C VAL A 68 12.95 7.39 2.79
N GLY A 69 11.90 7.94 2.19
CA GLY A 69 10.58 7.33 2.06
C GLY A 69 9.58 7.91 3.05
N GLY A 70 8.65 8.72 2.56
CA GLY A 70 7.53 9.30 3.30
C GLY A 70 6.34 8.35 3.37
N GLY A 71 6.58 7.07 3.65
CA GLY A 71 5.58 6.03 3.61
C GLY A 71 4.89 5.73 4.94
N THR A 72 4.24 4.57 5.00
CA THR A 72 3.49 4.05 6.16
C THR A 72 4.29 4.11 7.48
N ALA A 73 5.57 3.71 7.48
CA ALA A 73 6.45 3.82 8.65
C ALA A 73 7.16 5.19 8.73
N GLY A 74 7.55 5.74 7.59
CA GLY A 74 8.37 6.96 7.51
C GLY A 74 7.66 8.20 8.07
N CYS A 75 6.37 8.38 7.80
CA CYS A 75 5.60 9.52 8.30
C CYS A 75 5.52 9.58 9.85
N PRO A 76 5.00 8.56 10.55
CA PRO A 76 4.93 8.59 12.02
C PRO A 76 6.32 8.62 12.68
N LEU A 77 7.34 8.05 12.04
CA LEU A 77 8.73 8.17 12.47
C LEU A 77 9.24 9.62 12.42
N ALA A 78 9.06 10.30 11.27
CA ALA A 78 9.43 11.70 11.09
C ALA A 78 8.72 12.61 12.11
N ALA A 79 7.39 12.43 12.24
CA ALA A 79 6.58 13.17 13.19
C ALA A 79 7.14 13.03 14.62
N THR A 80 7.46 11.79 15.02
CA THR A 80 7.97 11.50 16.37
C THR A 80 9.35 12.11 16.60
N LEU A 81 10.33 11.85 15.72
CA LEU A 81 11.70 12.35 15.88
C LEU A 81 11.78 13.89 15.84
N SER A 82 10.93 14.53 15.03
CA SER A 82 10.93 15.99 14.87
C SER A 82 10.56 16.74 16.15
N LYS A 83 9.92 16.09 17.13
CA LYS A 83 9.64 16.71 18.44
C LYS A 83 10.90 17.22 19.13
N LYS A 84 12.03 16.56 18.93
CA LYS A 84 13.30 16.90 19.61
C LYS A 84 14.41 17.31 18.64
N PHE A 85 14.43 16.75 17.43
CA PHE A 85 15.55 16.85 16.50
C PHE A 85 15.17 17.42 15.13
N ARG A 86 16.13 17.93 14.36
CA ARG A 86 15.89 18.38 12.97
C ARG A 86 15.80 17.17 12.06
N VAL A 87 14.68 17.02 11.36
CA VAL A 87 14.36 15.88 10.49
C VAL A 87 14.12 16.35 9.07
N LEU A 88 14.75 15.70 8.11
CA LEU A 88 14.41 15.78 6.68
C LEU A 88 13.73 14.48 6.27
N LEU A 89 12.52 14.56 5.72
CA LEU A 89 11.82 13.45 5.09
C LEU A 89 11.81 13.65 3.59
N LEU A 90 12.31 12.67 2.84
CA LEU A 90 12.37 12.70 1.37
C LEU A 90 11.39 11.68 0.80
N GLU A 91 10.45 12.13 -0.03
CA GLU A 91 9.45 11.30 -0.68
C GLU A 91 9.49 11.49 -2.19
N ARG A 92 9.56 10.40 -2.95
CA ARG A 92 9.64 10.43 -4.42
C ARG A 92 8.32 10.84 -5.09
N GLY A 93 7.19 10.58 -4.45
CA GLY A 93 5.85 10.94 -4.93
C GLY A 93 5.39 12.35 -4.52
N GLY A 94 4.19 12.71 -4.98
CA GLY A 94 3.51 13.95 -4.61
C GLY A 94 2.76 13.87 -3.27
N ALA A 95 2.01 14.93 -2.93
CA ALA A 95 1.13 14.94 -1.76
C ALA A 95 -0.24 14.31 -2.07
N PRO A 96 -0.88 13.59 -1.12
CA PRO A 96 -2.13 12.90 -1.37
C PRO A 96 -3.37 13.83 -1.33
N PHE A 97 -3.28 14.96 -0.64
CA PHE A 97 -4.45 15.72 -0.16
C PHE A 97 -5.35 16.35 -1.23
N ALA A 98 -4.81 16.60 -2.43
CA ALA A 98 -5.55 17.17 -3.56
C ALA A 98 -5.89 16.13 -4.63
N ASN A 99 -5.47 14.87 -4.45
CA ASN A 99 -5.70 13.81 -5.43
C ASN A 99 -6.98 13.04 -5.06
N ALA A 100 -8.06 13.26 -5.81
CA ALA A 100 -9.34 12.59 -5.60
C ALA A 100 -9.27 11.07 -5.84
N ASN A 101 -8.38 10.59 -6.71
CA ASN A 101 -8.19 9.15 -6.95
C ASN A 101 -7.61 8.45 -5.72
N VAL A 102 -6.81 9.17 -4.93
CA VAL A 102 -6.25 8.69 -3.66
C VAL A 102 -7.23 8.87 -2.51
N SER A 103 -7.93 10.00 -2.47
CA SER A 103 -8.61 10.49 -1.27
C SER A 103 -9.94 9.82 -0.96
N PHE A 104 -10.53 9.04 -1.88
CA PHE A 104 -11.88 8.50 -1.70
C PHE A 104 -11.96 6.99 -1.94
N LEU A 105 -12.77 6.31 -1.11
CA LEU A 105 -13.04 4.88 -1.19
C LEU A 105 -13.59 4.48 -2.56
N SER A 106 -14.49 5.29 -3.11
CA SER A 106 -15.10 5.07 -4.43
C SER A 106 -14.07 4.93 -5.54
N ASN A 107 -12.89 5.54 -5.36
CA ASN A 107 -11.83 5.61 -6.36
C ASN A 107 -10.67 4.64 -6.07
N PHE A 108 -10.80 3.73 -5.11
CA PHE A 108 -9.77 2.74 -4.77
C PHE A 108 -9.24 1.99 -6.01
N HIS A 109 -10.14 1.41 -6.80
CA HIS A 109 -9.81 0.69 -8.03
C HIS A 109 -9.18 1.62 -9.10
N ILE A 110 -9.66 2.87 -9.22
CA ILE A 110 -9.11 3.88 -10.13
C ILE A 110 -7.64 4.20 -9.79
N SER A 111 -7.30 4.30 -8.51
CA SER A 111 -5.91 4.55 -8.09
C SER A 111 -4.97 3.42 -8.47
N LEU A 112 -5.44 2.17 -8.51
CA LEU A 112 -4.62 1.00 -8.91
C LEU A 112 -4.61 0.79 -10.44
N ALA A 113 -5.61 1.34 -11.12
CA ALA A 113 -5.74 1.37 -12.57
C ALA A 113 -4.80 2.41 -13.23
N ASP A 114 -4.56 3.54 -12.57
CA ASP A 114 -3.73 4.62 -13.10
C ASP A 114 -2.25 4.21 -13.29
N ILE A 115 -1.84 4.05 -14.55
CA ILE A 115 -0.46 3.73 -14.97
C ILE A 115 0.35 4.98 -15.39
N SER A 116 -0.19 6.19 -15.17
CA SER A 116 0.50 7.41 -15.56
C SER A 116 1.82 7.59 -14.81
N SER A 117 2.75 8.33 -15.41
CA SER A 117 4.05 8.66 -14.80
C SER A 117 3.92 9.48 -13.51
N THR A 118 2.74 10.08 -13.25
CA THR A 118 2.42 10.84 -12.03
C THR A 118 1.54 10.10 -11.03
N SER A 119 1.09 8.88 -11.37
CA SER A 119 0.24 8.05 -10.53
C SER A 119 0.84 7.82 -9.14
N ALA A 120 -0.03 7.83 -8.13
CA ALA A 120 0.27 7.46 -6.76
C ALA A 120 0.55 5.95 -6.61
N SER A 121 0.16 5.15 -7.59
CA SER A 121 0.44 3.72 -7.70
C SER A 121 1.43 3.48 -8.84
N GLN A 122 2.53 2.82 -8.55
CA GLN A 122 3.46 2.33 -9.56
C GLN A 122 3.22 0.85 -9.77
N PHE A 123 2.66 0.51 -10.93
CA PHE A 123 2.45 -0.86 -11.37
C PHE A 123 3.77 -1.60 -11.62
N PHE A 124 3.80 -2.89 -11.34
CA PHE A 124 4.83 -3.83 -11.74
C PHE A 124 4.25 -5.24 -11.90
N ILE A 125 5.02 -6.15 -12.48
CA ILE A 125 4.67 -7.56 -12.61
C ILE A 125 5.80 -8.34 -11.95
N SER A 126 5.49 -9.28 -11.05
CA SER A 126 6.52 -10.18 -10.54
C SER A 126 6.97 -11.15 -11.65
N THR A 127 8.14 -11.75 -11.48
CA THR A 127 8.63 -12.79 -12.40
C THR A 127 7.71 -14.02 -12.44
N ASP A 128 6.89 -14.20 -11.40
CA ASP A 128 5.82 -15.22 -11.34
C ASP A 128 4.64 -14.90 -12.26
N GLY A 129 4.59 -13.73 -12.90
CA GLY A 129 3.47 -13.30 -13.75
C GLY A 129 2.29 -12.70 -12.99
N VAL A 130 2.45 -12.38 -11.70
CA VAL A 130 1.40 -11.76 -10.88
C VAL A 130 1.54 -10.23 -10.95
N PHE A 131 0.44 -9.56 -11.28
CA PHE A 131 0.39 -8.11 -11.28
C PHE A 131 0.43 -7.55 -9.87
N ASN A 132 1.15 -6.45 -9.69
CA ASN A 132 1.38 -5.88 -8.37
C ASN A 132 1.65 -4.37 -8.45
N ALA A 133 1.57 -3.69 -7.31
CA ALA A 133 1.62 -2.24 -7.22
C ALA A 133 2.38 -1.81 -5.97
N ARG A 134 3.17 -0.73 -6.11
CA ARG A 134 3.82 -0.05 -4.98
C ARG A 134 3.46 1.42 -4.96
N ALA A 135 3.36 1.99 -3.77
CA ALA A 135 3.02 3.40 -3.64
C ALA A 135 4.16 4.33 -4.14
N ARG A 136 3.76 5.49 -4.64
CA ARG A 136 4.61 6.61 -5.05
C ARG A 136 3.90 7.92 -4.69
N VAL A 137 3.71 8.15 -3.40
CA VAL A 137 2.97 9.29 -2.84
C VAL A 137 3.32 9.40 -1.36
N LEU A 138 3.33 10.63 -0.82
CA LEU A 138 3.47 10.86 0.62
C LEU A 138 2.31 10.18 1.38
N GLY A 139 2.64 9.43 2.41
CA GLY A 139 1.76 8.48 3.11
C GLY A 139 1.93 7.02 2.65
N GLY A 140 2.60 6.78 1.52
CA GLY A 140 2.94 5.45 1.01
C GLY A 140 1.71 4.56 0.76
N GLY A 141 1.82 3.28 1.14
CA GLY A 141 0.77 2.28 0.90
C GLY A 141 -0.59 2.64 1.50
N THR A 142 -0.63 3.45 2.57
CA THR A 142 -1.90 3.92 3.15
C THR A 142 -2.75 4.75 2.20
N CYS A 143 -2.14 5.33 1.15
CA CYS A 143 -2.81 6.12 0.13
C CYS A 143 -3.51 5.27 -0.95
N ILE A 144 -3.07 4.03 -1.16
CA ILE A 144 -3.56 3.19 -2.27
C ILE A 144 -4.20 1.87 -1.81
N ASN A 145 -4.14 1.54 -0.52
CA ASN A 145 -4.65 0.27 0.01
C ASN A 145 -6.18 0.24 0.18
N ALA A 146 -6.70 -0.92 0.57
CA ALA A 146 -8.12 -1.14 0.83
C ALA A 146 -8.60 -0.66 2.22
N GLY A 147 -7.72 -0.03 3.01
CA GLY A 147 -8.05 0.69 4.22
C GLY A 147 -8.36 -0.13 5.49
N PHE A 148 -8.51 -1.45 5.41
CA PHE A 148 -8.78 -2.31 6.58
C PHE A 148 -7.67 -2.25 7.64
N TYR A 149 -8.05 -1.98 8.89
CA TYR A 149 -7.14 -1.74 10.00
C TYR A 149 -7.30 -2.82 11.08
N THR A 150 -6.20 -3.52 11.37
CA THR A 150 -6.09 -4.49 12.46
C THR A 150 -4.68 -4.46 13.05
N ARG A 151 -4.56 -4.59 14.37
CA ARG A 151 -3.29 -4.71 15.07
C ARG A 151 -2.64 -6.07 14.78
N ALA A 152 -1.33 -6.16 15.03
CA ALA A 152 -0.65 -7.44 15.10
C ALA A 152 -1.13 -8.25 16.32
N SER A 153 -0.99 -9.57 16.27
CA SER A 153 -1.27 -10.42 17.43
C SER A 153 -0.22 -10.23 18.53
N ALA A 154 -0.56 -10.51 19.78
CA ALA A 154 0.43 -10.49 20.87
C ALA A 154 1.59 -11.47 20.63
N SER A 155 1.32 -12.60 19.96
CA SER A 155 2.35 -13.55 19.51
C SER A 155 3.30 -12.94 18.49
N ASP A 156 2.81 -12.16 17.52
CA ASP A 156 3.66 -11.47 16.54
C ASP A 156 4.57 -10.46 17.24
N ILE A 157 4.01 -9.65 18.15
CA ILE A 157 4.76 -8.66 18.93
C ILE A 157 5.88 -9.34 19.73
N LYS A 158 5.57 -10.46 20.39
CA LYS A 158 6.55 -11.26 21.15
C LYS A 158 7.60 -11.87 20.23
N LYS A 159 7.22 -12.43 19.07
CA LYS A 159 8.13 -13.04 18.09
C LYS A 159 9.13 -12.03 17.54
N ILE A 160 8.67 -10.80 17.26
CA ILE A 160 9.53 -9.70 16.78
C ILE A 160 10.42 -9.16 17.92
N GLY A 161 10.00 -9.31 19.18
CA GLY A 161 10.76 -8.82 20.34
C GLY A 161 10.53 -7.34 20.63
N TRP A 162 9.37 -6.80 20.27
CA TRP A 162 9.00 -5.43 20.62
C TRP A 162 8.49 -5.31 22.06
N ASP A 163 8.79 -4.17 22.69
CA ASP A 163 8.29 -3.83 24.01
C ASP A 163 6.77 -3.62 23.95
N ALA A 164 6.03 -4.51 24.61
CA ALA A 164 4.57 -4.53 24.56
C ALA A 164 3.94 -3.24 25.11
N LYS A 165 4.58 -2.57 26.08
CA LYS A 165 4.08 -1.30 26.64
C LYS A 165 4.18 -0.20 25.59
N LEU A 166 5.33 -0.07 24.94
CA LEU A 166 5.53 0.94 23.89
C LEU A 166 4.67 0.66 22.65
N VAL A 167 4.42 -0.61 22.32
CA VAL A 167 3.44 -0.99 21.29
C VAL A 167 2.03 -0.50 21.67
N ASN A 168 1.61 -0.73 22.91
CA ASN A 168 0.31 -0.30 23.43
C ASN A 168 0.19 1.23 23.59
N GLU A 169 1.31 1.96 23.66
CA GLU A 169 1.34 3.42 23.58
C GLU A 169 1.25 3.91 22.11
N SER A 170 1.79 3.14 21.17
CA SER A 170 1.96 3.55 19.77
C SER A 170 0.72 3.32 18.91
N TYR A 171 0.00 2.19 19.08
CA TYR A 171 -1.24 1.92 18.35
C TYR A 171 -2.33 2.98 18.63
N PRO A 172 -2.70 3.28 19.89
CA PRO A 172 -3.75 4.27 20.17
C PRO A 172 -3.41 5.68 19.71
N TRP A 173 -2.12 6.03 19.59
CA TRP A 173 -1.72 7.31 19.03
C TRP A 173 -2.13 7.44 17.56
N ILE A 174 -2.04 6.36 16.78
CA ILE A 174 -2.46 6.33 15.37
C ILE A 174 -3.98 6.29 15.28
N GLU A 175 -4.61 5.40 16.06
CA GLU A 175 -6.04 5.13 16.00
C GLU A 175 -6.88 6.38 16.24
N LYS A 176 -6.50 7.19 17.23
CA LYS A 176 -7.20 8.44 17.58
C LYS A 176 -7.14 9.52 16.49
N GLN A 177 -6.23 9.42 15.53
CA GLN A 177 -6.01 10.44 14.52
C GLN A 177 -6.66 10.10 13.18
N ILE A 178 -6.57 8.84 12.73
CA ILE A 178 -6.88 8.46 11.34
C ILE A 178 -7.67 7.15 11.18
N VAL A 179 -8.12 6.52 12.27
CA VAL A 179 -8.80 5.22 12.22
C VAL A 179 -10.24 5.36 12.71
N HIS A 180 -11.14 4.72 11.97
CA HIS A 180 -12.58 4.78 12.18
C HIS A 180 -13.15 3.37 12.34
N ARG A 181 -14.33 3.30 12.95
CA ARG A 181 -15.19 2.13 12.87
C ARG A 181 -15.98 2.22 11.56
N PRO A 182 -15.97 1.19 10.69
CA PRO A 182 -16.68 1.24 9.43
C PRO A 182 -18.20 1.25 9.65
N GLU A 183 -18.93 1.89 8.73
CA GLU A 183 -20.36 1.65 8.57
C GLU A 183 -20.54 0.25 8.01
N PHE A 184 -21.06 -0.66 8.84
CA PHE A 184 -21.10 -2.08 8.51
C PHE A 184 -22.12 -2.31 7.38
N SER A 185 -21.68 -2.81 6.23
CA SER A 185 -22.54 -2.96 5.06
C SER A 185 -23.41 -4.23 5.09
N PRO A 186 -24.54 -4.27 4.36
CA PRO A 186 -25.34 -5.49 4.20
C PRO A 186 -24.54 -6.66 3.63
N TYR A 187 -23.69 -6.43 2.61
CA TYR A 187 -22.84 -7.47 2.03
C TYR A 187 -21.86 -8.04 3.06
N GLN A 188 -21.18 -7.18 3.83
CA GLN A 188 -20.21 -7.62 4.84
C GLN A 188 -20.89 -8.30 6.04
N ARG A 189 -22.15 -7.96 6.36
CA ARG A 189 -23.00 -8.69 7.32
C ARG A 189 -23.33 -10.10 6.82
N ALA A 190 -23.70 -10.24 5.55
CA ALA A 190 -23.98 -11.54 4.96
C ALA A 190 -22.74 -12.45 4.99
N VAL A 191 -21.56 -11.89 4.68
CA VAL A 191 -20.28 -12.59 4.79
C VAL A 191 -20.02 -13.02 6.24
N ARG A 192 -20.19 -12.12 7.22
CA ARG A 192 -20.07 -12.46 8.66
C ARG A 192 -20.97 -13.63 9.03
N ASP A 193 -22.24 -13.57 8.65
CA ASP A 193 -23.22 -14.60 9.03
C ASP A 193 -22.94 -15.94 8.36
N GLY A 194 -22.51 -15.92 7.10
CA GLY A 194 -22.07 -17.12 6.40
C GLY A 194 -20.80 -17.72 7.00
N LEU A 195 -19.81 -16.90 7.40
CA LEU A 195 -18.58 -17.37 8.05
C LEU A 195 -18.88 -18.08 9.37
N LEU A 196 -19.82 -17.54 10.14
CA LEU A 196 -20.31 -18.16 11.38
C LEU A 196 -21.06 -19.47 11.10
N GLU A 197 -21.89 -19.51 10.05
CA GLU A 197 -22.62 -20.71 9.63
C GLU A 197 -21.67 -21.86 9.24
N VAL A 198 -20.54 -21.56 8.59
CA VAL A 198 -19.54 -22.56 8.17
C VAL A 198 -18.49 -22.86 9.24
N GLY A 199 -18.67 -22.35 10.46
CA GLY A 199 -17.88 -22.74 11.63
C GLY A 199 -16.69 -21.83 11.98
N ILE A 200 -16.50 -20.69 11.30
CA ILE A 200 -15.45 -19.70 11.64
C ILE A 200 -15.91 -18.83 12.81
N SER A 201 -16.03 -19.47 13.98
CA SER A 201 -16.53 -18.90 15.23
C SER A 201 -15.41 -18.77 16.27
N PRO A 202 -15.53 -17.91 17.29
CA PRO A 202 -16.68 -17.07 17.65
C PRO A 202 -16.80 -15.80 16.79
N PHE A 203 -17.89 -15.05 16.97
CA PHE A 203 -17.96 -13.66 16.52
C PHE A 203 -17.35 -12.73 17.57
N ASN A 204 -16.23 -12.10 17.25
CA ASN A 204 -15.49 -11.22 18.15
C ASN A 204 -15.98 -9.75 18.12
N GLY A 205 -17.08 -9.46 17.43
CA GLY A 205 -17.59 -8.10 17.31
C GLY A 205 -16.66 -7.18 16.51
N PHE A 206 -16.72 -5.88 16.82
CA PHE A 206 -15.75 -4.91 16.34
C PHE A 206 -14.53 -4.90 17.25
N THR A 207 -13.35 -5.10 16.68
CA THR A 207 -12.09 -5.00 17.42
C THR A 207 -10.93 -4.69 16.48
N TYR A 208 -9.93 -3.97 16.97
CA TYR A 208 -8.66 -3.83 16.26
C TYR A 208 -7.77 -5.05 16.42
N ASP A 209 -7.98 -5.89 17.44
CA ASP A 209 -7.08 -7.01 17.73
C ASP A 209 -7.21 -8.11 16.68
N HIS A 210 -6.09 -8.73 16.32
CA HIS A 210 -6.07 -9.91 15.45
C HIS A 210 -6.40 -11.15 16.27
N LEU A 211 -7.58 -11.72 16.07
CA LEU A 211 -8.14 -12.82 16.87
C LEU A 211 -8.74 -13.89 15.94
N TYR A 212 -8.51 -15.16 16.28
CA TYR A 212 -9.20 -16.29 15.65
C TYR A 212 -10.73 -16.14 15.71
N GLY A 213 -11.41 -16.60 14.65
CA GLY A 213 -12.85 -16.49 14.49
C GLY A 213 -13.24 -15.36 13.53
N THR A 214 -14.51 -14.95 13.56
CA THR A 214 -15.04 -13.88 12.69
C THR A 214 -15.04 -12.55 13.43
N LYS A 215 -14.57 -11.48 12.78
CA LYS A 215 -14.56 -10.12 13.37
C LYS A 215 -14.86 -9.03 12.35
N VAL A 216 -15.19 -7.84 12.86
CA VAL A 216 -15.20 -6.58 12.10
C VAL A 216 -13.98 -5.75 12.51
N GLY A 217 -13.19 -5.31 11.55
CA GLY A 217 -11.99 -4.49 11.79
C GLY A 217 -12.24 -2.98 11.73
N GLY A 218 -11.17 -2.21 11.97
CA GLY A 218 -11.17 -0.77 11.73
C GLY A 218 -11.00 -0.44 10.24
N THR A 219 -11.11 0.84 9.91
CA THR A 219 -10.82 1.36 8.58
C THR A 219 -10.17 2.73 8.67
N ILE A 220 -9.34 3.09 7.69
CA ILE A 220 -8.83 4.46 7.52
C ILE A 220 -9.74 5.34 6.65
N PHE A 221 -10.91 4.83 6.24
CA PHE A 221 -11.94 5.63 5.59
C PHE A 221 -12.96 6.13 6.62
N ASP A 222 -13.27 7.43 6.58
CA ASP A 222 -14.33 7.99 7.42
C ASP A 222 -15.73 7.60 6.89
N LYS A 223 -16.76 8.03 7.62
CA LYS A 223 -18.18 7.80 7.23
C LYS A 223 -18.59 8.44 5.90
N TYR A 224 -17.79 9.36 5.36
CA TYR A 224 -18.02 9.99 4.06
C TYR A 224 -17.19 9.31 2.95
N GLY A 225 -16.50 8.21 3.26
CA GLY A 225 -15.62 7.51 2.34
C GLY A 225 -14.31 8.24 2.07
N ARG A 226 -13.97 9.29 2.83
CA ARG A 226 -12.68 9.99 2.71
C ARG A 226 -11.60 9.18 3.42
N ARG A 227 -10.49 8.97 2.72
CA ARG A 227 -9.31 8.28 3.22
C ARG A 227 -8.46 9.21 4.10
N HIS A 228 -8.06 8.70 5.26
CA HIS A 228 -7.06 9.28 6.15
C HIS A 228 -5.76 8.49 6.06
N THR A 229 -4.64 9.15 5.73
CA THR A 229 -3.39 8.44 5.40
C THR A 229 -2.31 8.70 6.44
N ALA A 230 -1.22 7.92 6.39
CA ALA A 230 -0.05 8.14 7.24
C ALA A 230 0.55 9.54 7.08
N ALA A 231 0.32 10.23 5.95
CA ALA A 231 0.77 11.60 5.74
C ALA A 231 0.14 12.58 6.75
N GLU A 232 -1.10 12.34 7.18
CA GLU A 232 -1.78 13.20 8.15
C GLU A 232 -1.13 13.15 9.54
N LEU A 233 -0.47 12.03 9.88
CA LEU A 233 0.27 11.87 11.14
C LEU A 233 1.46 12.83 11.25
N LEU A 234 1.93 13.42 10.14
CA LEU A 234 2.97 14.44 10.14
C LEU A 234 2.54 15.72 10.87
N THR A 235 1.24 16.01 10.97
CA THR A 235 0.73 17.16 11.76
C THR A 235 1.13 17.06 13.24
N SER A 236 1.31 15.84 13.75
CA SER A 236 1.82 15.60 15.09
C SER A 236 3.32 15.86 15.23
N GLY A 237 4.04 16.29 14.18
CA GLY A 237 5.44 16.69 14.25
C GLY A 237 5.67 18.02 14.97
N ASN A 238 6.90 18.51 14.95
CA ASN A 238 7.20 19.93 15.21
C ASN A 238 7.47 20.61 13.85
N PRO A 239 6.64 21.57 13.42
CA PRO A 239 6.73 22.19 12.09
C PRO A 239 8.02 22.99 11.86
N GLU A 240 8.71 23.44 12.91
CA GLU A 240 9.99 24.16 12.80
C GLU A 240 11.19 23.21 12.64
N LYS A 241 11.03 21.95 13.04
CA LYS A 241 12.09 20.94 13.03
C LYS A 241 11.89 19.87 11.95
N LEU A 242 10.69 19.74 11.43
CA LEU A 242 10.33 18.81 10.37
C LEU A 242 10.40 19.53 9.02
N ASN A 243 11.14 18.97 8.08
CA ASN A 243 11.12 19.38 6.67
C ASN A 243 10.76 18.17 5.83
N VAL A 244 9.77 18.29 4.96
CA VAL A 244 9.31 17.21 4.08
C VAL A 244 9.44 17.67 2.64
N LEU A 245 10.23 16.95 1.83
CA LEU A 245 10.35 17.21 0.41
C LEU A 245 9.61 16.13 -0.38
N ILE A 246 8.57 16.52 -1.10
CA ILE A 246 7.88 15.69 -2.09
C ILE A 246 8.54 15.84 -3.46
N HIS A 247 8.36 14.84 -4.31
CA HIS A 247 9.08 14.70 -5.59
C HIS A 247 10.62 14.65 -5.44
N ALA A 248 11.11 14.15 -4.30
CA ALA A 248 12.52 13.94 -4.02
C ALA A 248 12.90 12.47 -4.23
N SER A 249 13.36 12.11 -5.43
CA SER A 249 13.77 10.74 -5.74
C SER A 249 15.21 10.50 -5.26
N VAL A 250 15.38 9.84 -4.11
CA VAL A 250 16.71 9.53 -3.56
C VAL A 250 17.40 8.47 -4.41
N GLN A 251 18.56 8.82 -4.97
CA GLN A 251 19.32 7.98 -5.90
C GLN A 251 20.32 7.07 -5.18
N LYS A 252 20.99 7.60 -4.14
CA LYS A 252 22.05 6.87 -3.43
C LYS A 252 22.33 7.43 -2.04
N ILE A 253 22.73 6.56 -1.12
CA ILE A 253 23.32 6.94 0.18
C ILE A 253 24.82 7.19 0.00
N VAL A 254 25.33 8.26 0.58
CA VAL A 254 26.75 8.65 0.56
C VAL A 254 27.43 8.14 1.82
N PHE A 255 28.58 7.50 1.65
CA PHE A 255 29.39 6.94 2.74
C PHE A 255 30.76 7.60 2.81
N ASP A 256 31.24 7.77 4.04
CA ASP A 256 32.66 7.92 4.34
C ASP A 256 33.22 6.52 4.65
N THR A 257 34.14 6.06 3.80
CA THR A 257 34.77 4.73 3.87
C THR A 257 36.22 4.79 4.36
N THR A 258 36.66 5.92 4.91
CA THR A 258 38.05 6.09 5.41
C THR A 258 38.29 5.31 6.71
N GLY A 259 37.22 5.06 7.49
CA GLY A 259 37.28 4.31 8.75
C GLY A 259 37.11 2.80 8.58
N LYS A 260 37.25 2.06 9.69
CA LYS A 260 37.09 0.59 9.73
C LYS A 260 35.72 0.08 9.25
N LYS A 261 34.68 0.89 9.44
CA LYS A 261 33.31 0.60 8.97
C LYS A 261 32.81 1.81 8.17
N PRO A 262 32.14 1.60 7.03
CA PRO A 262 31.49 2.68 6.30
C PRO A 262 30.53 3.46 7.19
N ASN A 263 30.59 4.78 7.09
CA ASN A 263 29.75 5.68 7.85
C ASN A 263 28.80 6.41 6.90
N ALA A 264 27.49 6.24 7.06
CA ALA A 264 26.53 6.99 6.27
C ALA A 264 26.59 8.49 6.65
N VAL A 265 26.76 9.37 5.67
CA VAL A 265 26.98 10.82 5.90
C VAL A 265 25.93 11.70 5.23
N GLY A 266 25.23 11.20 4.22
CA GLY A 266 24.22 11.96 3.48
C GLY A 266 23.54 11.13 2.40
N VAL A 267 22.70 11.79 1.61
CA VAL A 267 22.01 11.19 0.47
C VAL A 267 22.08 12.13 -0.73
N ILE A 268 22.08 11.54 -1.93
CA ILE A 268 21.91 12.25 -3.21
C ILE A 268 20.48 12.00 -3.68
N PHE A 269 19.75 13.05 -4.03
CA PHE A 269 18.39 12.94 -4.56
C PHE A 269 18.17 13.85 -5.76
N LYS A 270 17.21 13.48 -6.60
CA LYS A 270 16.77 14.21 -7.79
C LYS A 270 15.45 14.91 -7.48
N ASP A 271 15.30 16.17 -7.87
CA ASP A 271 14.03 16.89 -7.78
C ASP A 271 13.11 16.63 -8.98
N GLU A 272 11.92 17.21 -8.98
CA GLU A 272 10.95 17.08 -10.07
C GLU A 272 11.42 17.65 -11.41
N ASN A 273 12.44 18.51 -11.42
CA ASN A 273 13.02 19.13 -12.61
C ASN A 273 14.26 18.36 -13.11
N GLY A 274 14.64 17.27 -12.45
CA GLY A 274 15.81 16.48 -12.78
C GLY A 274 17.13 16.97 -12.18
N ASN A 275 17.13 18.04 -11.38
CA ASN A 275 18.34 18.54 -10.74
C ASN A 275 18.75 17.65 -9.56
N GLN A 276 20.05 17.43 -9.41
CA GLN A 276 20.59 16.68 -8.29
C GLN A 276 20.88 17.58 -7.08
N HIS A 277 20.55 17.06 -5.91
CA HIS A 277 20.71 17.70 -4.61
C HIS A 277 21.42 16.76 -3.63
N ARG A 278 22.05 17.34 -2.60
CA ARG A 278 22.72 16.60 -1.53
C ARG A 278 22.21 17.06 -0.18
N ALA A 279 21.81 16.12 0.67
CA ALA A 279 21.47 16.38 2.06
C ALA A 279 22.42 15.61 2.97
N PHE A 280 22.96 16.28 4.00
CA PHE A 280 23.96 15.72 4.90
C PHE A 280 23.45 15.63 6.33
N LEU A 281 23.93 14.61 7.05
CA LEU A 281 23.71 14.47 8.47
C LEU A 281 24.54 15.49 9.26
N SER A 282 23.96 15.96 10.36
CA SER A 282 24.63 16.71 11.42
C SER A 282 25.81 15.90 11.98
N ARG A 283 26.86 16.60 12.42
CA ARG A 283 28.01 15.99 13.12
C ARG A 283 27.69 15.56 14.55
N ARG A 284 26.47 15.86 15.05
CA ARG A 284 26.03 15.38 16.37
C ARG A 284 26.09 13.87 16.44
N GLN A 285 26.54 13.36 17.59
CA GLN A 285 26.59 11.93 17.85
C GLN A 285 25.20 11.32 17.70
N ARG A 286 25.14 10.11 17.14
CA ARG A 286 23.89 9.34 16.91
C ARG A 286 22.91 9.96 15.90
N SER A 287 23.31 10.98 15.13
CA SER A 287 22.56 11.39 13.94
C SER A 287 22.71 10.33 12.84
N GLU A 288 21.62 9.96 12.17
CA GLU A 288 21.58 8.78 11.29
C GLU A 288 20.61 8.94 10.11
N ILE A 289 20.88 8.23 9.02
CA ILE A 289 19.94 8.04 7.91
C ILE A 289 19.06 6.84 8.23
N ILE A 290 17.76 6.97 7.98
CA ILE A 290 16.79 5.91 8.15
C ILE A 290 16.09 5.67 6.81
N VAL A 291 16.22 4.46 6.29
CA VAL A 291 15.54 4.03 5.07
C VAL A 291 14.17 3.47 5.45
N SER A 292 13.12 4.01 4.84
CA SER A 292 11.72 3.67 5.04
C SER A 292 10.97 3.63 3.68
N CYS A 293 11.65 3.12 2.65
CA CYS A 293 11.18 3.07 1.25
C CYS A 293 10.26 1.87 0.95
N GLY A 294 9.90 1.08 1.97
CA GLY A 294 9.06 -0.12 1.83
C GLY A 294 9.82 -1.35 1.34
N ALA A 295 9.13 -2.49 1.31
CA ALA A 295 9.68 -3.80 0.98
C ALA A 295 10.47 -3.86 -0.34
N ILE A 296 10.11 -3.03 -1.32
CA ILE A 296 10.80 -2.96 -2.62
C ILE A 296 11.87 -1.87 -2.61
N GLY A 297 11.52 -0.65 -2.20
CA GLY A 297 12.40 0.51 -2.34
C GLY A 297 13.61 0.46 -1.40
N SER A 298 13.50 -0.19 -0.24
CA SER A 298 14.58 -0.26 0.75
C SER A 298 15.74 -1.15 0.30
N PRO A 299 15.53 -2.43 -0.07
CA PRO A 299 16.61 -3.23 -0.65
C PRO A 299 17.12 -2.62 -1.96
N GLN A 300 16.25 -2.07 -2.83
CA GLN A 300 16.67 -1.38 -4.06
C GLN A 300 17.66 -0.24 -3.75
N LEU A 301 17.35 0.62 -2.78
CA LEU A 301 18.22 1.73 -2.40
C LEU A 301 19.54 1.25 -1.78
N LEU A 302 19.53 0.20 -0.96
CA LEU A 302 20.76 -0.38 -0.40
C LEU A 302 21.67 -0.92 -1.52
N LEU A 303 21.11 -1.67 -2.48
CA LEU A 303 21.84 -2.20 -3.63
C LEU A 303 22.45 -1.07 -4.47
N LEU A 304 21.66 -0.05 -4.85
CA LEU A 304 22.15 1.13 -5.58
C LEU A 304 23.22 1.90 -4.79
N SER A 305 23.15 1.82 -3.46
CA SER A 305 24.10 2.41 -2.52
C SER A 305 25.39 1.60 -2.33
N GLY A 306 25.52 0.44 -2.95
CA GLY A 306 26.69 -0.43 -2.87
C GLY A 306 26.70 -1.35 -1.64
N ILE A 307 25.54 -1.57 -1.00
CA ILE A 307 25.37 -2.54 0.08
C ILE A 307 24.53 -3.70 -0.45
N GLY A 308 25.14 -4.88 -0.59
CA GLY A 308 24.48 -6.07 -1.11
C GLY A 308 25.45 -7.14 -1.63
N PRO A 309 24.97 -8.16 -2.35
CA PRO A 309 25.81 -9.23 -2.87
C PRO A 309 26.89 -8.67 -3.80
N LYS A 310 28.17 -8.87 -3.47
CA LYS A 310 29.30 -8.32 -4.24
C LYS A 310 29.28 -8.70 -5.72
N ALA A 311 28.82 -9.90 -6.06
CA ALA A 311 28.72 -10.35 -7.46
C ALA A 311 27.71 -9.51 -8.25
N ASP A 312 26.53 -9.27 -7.67
CA ASP A 312 25.45 -8.51 -8.31
C ASP A 312 25.81 -7.03 -8.46
N LEU A 313 26.43 -6.46 -7.44
CA LEU A 313 26.91 -5.07 -7.47
C LEU A 313 27.95 -4.87 -8.57
N LYS A 314 28.91 -5.80 -8.70
CA LYS A 314 29.91 -5.76 -9.77
C LYS A 314 29.30 -5.90 -11.16
N LYS A 315 28.31 -6.80 -11.32
CA LYS A 315 27.57 -6.97 -12.58
C LYS A 315 26.91 -5.67 -13.05
N MET A 316 26.51 -4.82 -12.11
CA MET A 316 25.87 -3.52 -12.38
C MET A 316 26.85 -2.33 -12.38
N ASN A 317 28.16 -2.57 -12.32
CA ASN A 317 29.19 -1.53 -12.17
C ASN A 317 28.97 -0.61 -10.95
N ILE A 318 28.40 -1.15 -9.87
CA ILE A 318 28.21 -0.44 -8.61
C ILE A 318 29.40 -0.71 -7.69
N SER A 319 30.07 0.35 -7.24
CA SER A 319 31.14 0.22 -6.24
C SER A 319 30.61 -0.39 -4.94
N VAL A 320 31.28 -1.45 -4.47
CA VAL A 320 30.90 -2.17 -3.26
C VAL A 320 31.36 -1.38 -2.03
N VAL A 321 30.39 -0.96 -1.23
CA VAL A 321 30.59 -0.35 0.10
C VAL A 321 30.61 -1.43 1.17
N LEU A 322 29.70 -2.40 1.08
CA LEU A 322 29.62 -3.54 1.97
C LEU A 322 29.06 -4.75 1.22
N ASP A 323 29.75 -5.88 1.33
CA ASP A 323 29.24 -7.17 0.87
C ASP A 323 28.26 -7.74 1.90
N ASN A 324 27.00 -7.87 1.51
CA ASN A 324 25.97 -8.51 2.32
C ASN A 324 25.04 -9.31 1.38
N GLU A 325 25.22 -10.63 1.37
CA GLU A 325 24.50 -11.55 0.50
C GLU A 325 22.98 -11.61 0.74
N PHE A 326 22.49 -11.07 1.86
CA PHE A 326 21.07 -11.14 2.23
C PHE A 326 20.26 -9.91 1.81
N VAL A 327 20.89 -8.86 1.27
CA VAL A 327 20.14 -7.69 0.78
C VAL A 327 19.37 -8.08 -0.47
N GLY A 328 18.05 -7.99 -0.40
CA GLY A 328 17.14 -8.38 -1.46
C GLY A 328 16.68 -9.84 -1.39
N GLU A 329 17.17 -10.62 -0.44
CA GLU A 329 16.76 -12.01 -0.27
C GLU A 329 15.56 -12.17 0.67
N GLY A 330 14.86 -13.30 0.51
CA GLY A 330 13.73 -13.67 1.35
C GLY A 330 12.52 -12.76 1.15
N MET A 331 12.30 -12.24 -0.06
CA MET A 331 11.07 -11.54 -0.42
C MET A 331 9.90 -12.50 -0.30
N ALA A 332 8.78 -12.03 0.26
CA ALA A 332 7.57 -12.82 0.37
C ALA A 332 6.38 -11.95 0.01
N ASP A 333 5.38 -12.54 -0.64
CA ASP A 333 4.06 -11.93 -0.80
C ASP A 333 3.01 -12.94 -0.38
N ASN A 334 2.02 -12.48 0.37
CA ASN A 334 0.93 -13.33 0.83
C ASN A 334 0.04 -13.65 -0.38
N PRO A 335 -0.06 -14.95 -0.79
CA PRO A 335 -0.96 -15.34 -1.86
C PRO A 335 -2.41 -14.97 -1.52
N MET A 336 -3.13 -14.48 -2.52
CA MET A 336 -4.58 -14.31 -2.48
C MET A 336 -5.22 -15.03 -3.66
N ASN A 337 -6.35 -15.68 -3.40
CA ASN A 337 -7.25 -16.21 -4.40
C ASN A 337 -8.63 -15.58 -4.21
N ALA A 338 -9.27 -15.19 -5.30
CA ALA A 338 -10.55 -14.49 -5.26
C ALA A 338 -11.64 -15.31 -5.95
N VAL A 339 -12.79 -15.43 -5.29
CA VAL A 339 -13.99 -16.05 -5.83
C VAL A 339 -15.04 -14.97 -6.06
N PHE A 340 -15.44 -14.77 -7.31
CA PHE A 340 -16.50 -13.83 -7.65
C PHE A 340 -17.86 -14.44 -7.36
N VAL A 341 -18.69 -13.71 -6.62
CA VAL A 341 -20.05 -14.10 -6.27
C VAL A 341 -21.03 -13.10 -6.87
N PRO A 342 -21.83 -13.50 -7.88
CA PRO A 342 -22.86 -12.64 -8.43
C PRO A 342 -23.99 -12.40 -7.43
N THR A 343 -24.70 -11.30 -7.62
CA THR A 343 -25.93 -10.96 -6.87
C THR A 343 -27.04 -10.61 -7.86
N ASN A 344 -28.28 -10.96 -7.53
CA ASN A 344 -29.42 -10.66 -8.41
C ASN A 344 -29.78 -9.16 -8.46
N LYS A 345 -29.20 -8.36 -7.56
CA LYS A 345 -29.35 -6.91 -7.44
C LYS A 345 -27.98 -6.27 -7.30
N PRO A 346 -27.82 -5.01 -7.75
CA PRO A 346 -26.61 -4.24 -7.47
C PRO A 346 -26.33 -4.16 -5.97
N VAL A 347 -25.05 -4.25 -5.61
CA VAL A 347 -24.58 -4.11 -4.24
C VAL A 347 -23.72 -2.86 -4.10
N GLU A 348 -23.77 -2.25 -2.91
CA GLU A 348 -22.96 -1.08 -2.63
C GLU A 348 -21.44 -1.36 -2.71
N LYS A 349 -20.68 -0.33 -3.05
CA LYS A 349 -19.21 -0.35 -3.07
C LYS A 349 -18.70 -0.50 -1.64
N THR A 350 -18.12 -1.65 -1.30
CA THR A 350 -17.56 -1.89 0.04
C THR A 350 -16.20 -2.54 -0.08
N LEU A 351 -15.25 -2.01 0.69
CA LEU A 351 -13.96 -2.67 0.94
C LEU A 351 -14.08 -3.58 2.17
N ILE A 352 -12.96 -4.18 2.55
CA ILE A 352 -12.91 -5.17 3.62
C ILE A 352 -13.37 -4.53 4.94
N GLN A 353 -14.35 -5.17 5.58
CA GLN A 353 -14.84 -4.84 6.92
C GLN A 353 -14.90 -6.08 7.81
N THR A 354 -15.37 -7.19 7.25
CA THR A 354 -15.42 -8.52 7.89
C THR A 354 -14.19 -9.33 7.51
N VAL A 355 -13.63 -10.05 8.47
CA VAL A 355 -12.65 -11.11 8.22
C VAL A 355 -12.96 -12.34 9.07
N GLY A 356 -12.84 -13.52 8.48
CA GLY A 356 -12.75 -14.80 9.16
C GLY A 356 -11.30 -15.24 9.27
N ILE A 357 -10.79 -15.45 10.49
CA ILE A 357 -9.41 -15.84 10.76
C ILE A 357 -9.41 -17.29 11.24
N THR A 358 -8.77 -18.18 10.48
CA THR A 358 -8.66 -19.61 10.83
C THR A 358 -7.42 -19.92 11.68
N LYS A 359 -7.32 -21.14 12.24
CA LYS A 359 -6.14 -21.57 13.01
C LYS A 359 -4.97 -21.97 12.11
N GLU A 360 -5.30 -22.29 10.87
CA GLU A 360 -4.41 -22.77 9.80
C GLU A 360 -3.70 -21.61 9.10
N GLY A 361 -3.99 -20.37 9.47
CA GLY A 361 -3.40 -19.17 8.89
C GLY A 361 -3.99 -18.81 7.53
N VAL A 362 -5.29 -19.07 7.34
CA VAL A 362 -6.07 -18.63 6.18
C VAL A 362 -7.04 -17.55 6.64
N TYR A 363 -7.09 -16.43 5.92
CA TYR A 363 -7.99 -15.33 6.20
C TYR A 363 -9.00 -15.18 5.07
N ILE A 364 -10.30 -15.15 5.42
CA ILE A 364 -11.39 -14.97 4.47
C ILE A 364 -11.93 -13.55 4.63
N GLU A 365 -11.72 -12.73 3.60
CA GLU A 365 -12.11 -11.33 3.51
C GLU A 365 -13.13 -11.15 2.38
N ALA A 366 -13.73 -9.96 2.26
CA ALA A 366 -14.67 -9.72 1.18
C ALA A 366 -14.70 -8.25 0.72
N SER A 367 -15.11 -8.04 -0.52
CA SER A 367 -15.38 -6.72 -1.10
C SER A 367 -16.56 -6.79 -2.07
N SER A 368 -17.21 -5.68 -2.39
CA SER A 368 -18.40 -5.66 -3.25
C SER A 368 -18.54 -4.39 -4.07
N GLY A 369 -19.35 -4.44 -5.13
CA GLY A 369 -19.85 -3.27 -5.84
C GLY A 369 -18.85 -2.57 -6.76
N PHE A 370 -17.65 -3.13 -6.94
CA PHE A 370 -16.64 -2.62 -7.88
C PHE A 370 -16.96 -3.06 -9.31
N GLY A 371 -18.08 -2.56 -9.85
CA GLY A 371 -18.47 -2.71 -11.25
C GLY A 371 -18.26 -1.44 -12.07
N GLN A 372 -18.40 -1.55 -13.39
CA GLN A 372 -18.37 -0.42 -14.33
C GLN A 372 -19.63 0.45 -14.19
N SER A 373 -19.76 1.20 -13.10
CA SER A 373 -20.73 2.32 -13.03
C SER A 373 -20.30 3.42 -13.99
N SER A 374 -21.24 4.19 -14.57
CA SER A 374 -20.93 5.37 -15.41
C SER A 374 -19.91 6.33 -14.78
N ASP A 375 -19.89 6.44 -13.46
CA ASP A 375 -18.94 7.25 -12.68
C ASP A 375 -17.53 6.62 -12.52
N SER A 376 -17.38 5.34 -12.82
CA SER A 376 -16.09 4.60 -12.85
C SER A 376 -15.47 4.58 -14.26
N ILE A 377 -16.20 5.02 -15.28
CA ILE A 377 -15.79 4.96 -16.69
C ILE A 377 -14.95 6.19 -17.04
N GLN A 378 -13.73 6.29 -16.49
CA GLN A 378 -12.66 7.08 -17.12
C GLN A 378 -11.26 6.44 -17.01
N SER A 379 -11.10 5.32 -16.29
CA SER A 379 -9.79 4.68 -16.11
C SER A 379 -9.71 3.39 -16.90
N ASN A 380 -9.31 3.52 -18.17
CA ASN A 380 -9.29 2.44 -19.15
C ASN A 380 -8.06 1.51 -19.06
N HIS A 381 -7.26 1.47 -18.00
CA HIS A 381 -6.04 0.64 -17.97
C HIS A 381 -5.71 0.20 -16.52
N GLY A 382 -4.94 -0.87 -16.30
CA GLY A 382 -4.34 -1.23 -14.99
C GLY A 382 -4.96 -2.42 -14.21
N MET A 383 -4.33 -2.81 -13.10
CA MET A 383 -4.43 -4.14 -12.47
C MET A 383 -5.83 -4.61 -12.07
N MET A 384 -6.76 -3.68 -11.84
CA MET A 384 -8.14 -3.98 -11.44
C MET A 384 -9.14 -3.74 -12.58
N SER A 385 -8.66 -3.55 -13.82
CA SER A 385 -9.56 -3.42 -14.97
C SER A 385 -9.98 -4.79 -15.48
N ALA A 386 -11.25 -4.90 -15.89
CA ALA A 386 -11.75 -6.07 -16.60
C ALA A 386 -10.94 -6.36 -17.88
N GLU A 387 -10.29 -5.33 -18.45
CA GLU A 387 -9.44 -5.47 -19.62
C GLU A 387 -8.20 -6.32 -19.35
N ILE A 388 -7.51 -6.09 -18.23
CA ILE A 388 -6.31 -6.87 -17.89
C ILE A 388 -6.66 -8.33 -17.52
N GLY A 389 -7.83 -8.55 -16.90
CA GLY A 389 -8.32 -9.90 -16.58
C GLY A 389 -8.53 -10.75 -17.82
N GLN A 390 -8.95 -10.14 -18.92
CA GLN A 390 -9.26 -10.82 -20.17
C GLN A 390 -8.05 -10.96 -21.10
N LEU A 391 -7.02 -10.10 -20.98
CA LEU A 391 -5.72 -10.31 -21.65
C LEU A 391 -5.04 -11.62 -21.24
N SER A 392 -5.36 -12.15 -20.05
CA SER A 392 -4.84 -13.43 -19.57
C SER A 392 -5.35 -14.64 -20.40
N THR A 393 -6.49 -14.50 -21.11
CA THR A 393 -7.05 -15.55 -21.98
C THR A 393 -6.29 -15.69 -23.29
N ILE A 394 -5.51 -14.68 -23.67
CA ILE A 394 -4.62 -14.70 -24.83
C ILE A 394 -3.32 -15.43 -24.43
N PRO A 395 -2.84 -16.44 -25.17
CA PRO A 395 -1.59 -17.12 -24.87
C PRO A 395 -0.39 -16.15 -24.80
N PRO A 396 0.59 -16.33 -23.88
CA PRO A 396 1.68 -15.37 -23.68
C PRO A 396 2.47 -14.99 -24.93
N LYS A 397 2.69 -15.95 -25.85
CA LYS A 397 3.40 -15.73 -27.13
C LYS A 397 2.61 -14.91 -28.16
N GLN A 398 1.32 -14.71 -27.91
CA GLN A 398 0.36 -14.04 -28.80
C GLN A 398 -0.12 -12.68 -28.25
N ARG A 399 0.36 -12.28 -27.06
CA ARG A 399 0.06 -10.99 -26.43
C ARG A 399 0.89 -9.85 -27.07
N SER A 400 0.75 -9.64 -28.37
CA SER A 400 1.37 -8.49 -29.05
C SER A 400 0.66 -7.20 -28.67
N LYS A 401 1.31 -6.06 -28.90
CA LYS A 401 0.72 -4.73 -28.65
C LYS A 401 -0.60 -4.56 -29.42
N GLU A 402 -0.65 -5.09 -30.63
CA GLU A 402 -1.80 -5.05 -31.52
C GLU A 402 -2.96 -5.93 -31.02
N ALA A 403 -2.66 -7.11 -30.45
CA ALA A 403 -3.67 -7.99 -29.85
C ALA A 403 -4.31 -7.35 -28.59
N ILE A 404 -3.50 -6.63 -27.82
CA ILE A 404 -3.94 -5.86 -26.65
C ILE A 404 -4.85 -4.69 -27.09
N GLU A 405 -4.43 -3.93 -28.12
CA GLU A 405 -5.21 -2.81 -28.67
C GLU A 405 -6.53 -3.25 -29.30
N ALA A 406 -6.55 -4.38 -30.02
CA ALA A 406 -7.77 -4.94 -30.61
C ALA A 406 -8.79 -5.37 -29.53
N TYR A 407 -8.32 -5.95 -28.43
CA TYR A 407 -9.18 -6.34 -27.32
C TYR A 407 -9.78 -5.10 -26.61
N ILE A 408 -8.97 -4.07 -26.34
CA ILE A 408 -9.42 -2.80 -25.74
C ILE A 408 -10.56 -2.16 -26.57
N LYS A 409 -10.53 -2.33 -27.89
CA LYS A 409 -11.54 -1.79 -28.81
C LYS A 409 -12.90 -2.51 -28.72
N ASN A 410 -12.94 -3.79 -28.35
CA ASN A 410 -14.16 -4.62 -28.33
C ASN A 410 -14.83 -4.71 -26.94
N LYS A 411 -14.32 -4.01 -25.93
CA LYS A 411 -14.77 -4.08 -24.52
C LYS A 411 -16.20 -3.60 -24.24
N HIS A 412 -16.82 -2.88 -25.19
CA HIS A 412 -18.20 -2.38 -25.06
C HIS A 412 -19.25 -3.52 -25.07
N GLU A 413 -18.81 -4.75 -25.29
CA GLU A 413 -19.66 -5.95 -25.35
C GLU A 413 -19.78 -6.69 -24.01
N LEU A 414 -19.10 -6.26 -22.94
CA LEU A 414 -19.24 -6.86 -21.60
C LEU A 414 -20.56 -6.42 -20.94
N PRO A 415 -21.46 -7.34 -20.54
CA PRO A 415 -22.74 -6.97 -19.94
C PRO A 415 -22.55 -6.30 -18.57
N TYR A 416 -23.26 -5.20 -18.33
CA TYR A 416 -23.22 -4.43 -17.07
C TYR A 416 -23.54 -5.31 -15.85
N GLU A 417 -24.43 -6.28 -16.05
CA GLU A 417 -24.88 -7.26 -15.07
C GLU A 417 -23.77 -8.22 -14.63
N ALA A 418 -22.71 -8.40 -15.43
CA ALA A 418 -21.55 -9.21 -15.07
C ALA A 418 -20.77 -8.65 -13.86
N PHE A 419 -21.06 -7.41 -13.45
CA PHE A 419 -20.42 -6.74 -12.33
C PHE A 419 -21.35 -6.51 -11.13
N ASN A 420 -22.56 -7.10 -11.14
CA ASN A 420 -23.44 -7.13 -9.98
C ASN A 420 -22.97 -8.25 -9.04
N GLY A 421 -22.18 -7.89 -8.03
CA GLY A 421 -21.70 -8.87 -7.06
C GLY A 421 -20.57 -8.38 -6.19
N GLY A 422 -19.89 -9.34 -5.59
CA GLY A 422 -18.68 -9.09 -4.82
C GLY A 422 -17.70 -10.24 -4.92
N PHE A 423 -16.59 -10.08 -4.23
CA PHE A 423 -15.51 -11.05 -4.18
C PHE A 423 -15.36 -11.54 -2.74
N ILE A 424 -15.27 -12.85 -2.59
CA ILE A 424 -14.72 -13.47 -1.39
C ILE A 424 -13.24 -13.72 -1.66
N LEU A 425 -12.39 -13.22 -0.76
CA LEU A 425 -10.94 -13.23 -0.88
C LEU A 425 -10.38 -14.20 0.15
N GLU A 426 -9.65 -15.21 -0.30
CA GLU A 426 -8.83 -16.09 0.51
C GLU A 426 -7.41 -15.54 0.53
N LYS A 427 -6.83 -15.37 1.71
CA LYS A 427 -5.45 -14.93 1.90
C LYS A 427 -4.70 -15.91 2.79
N ILE A 428 -3.55 -16.36 2.31
CA ILE A 428 -2.62 -17.16 3.12
C ILE A 428 -1.72 -16.24 3.95
N ALA A 429 -1.74 -16.43 5.27
CA ALA A 429 -0.84 -15.77 6.21
C ALA A 429 0.54 -16.45 6.26
N SER A 430 1.59 -15.66 6.48
CA SER A 430 2.97 -16.16 6.66
C SER A 430 3.37 -17.22 5.62
N PRO A 431 3.44 -16.86 4.32
CA PRO A 431 3.83 -17.80 3.27
C PRO A 431 5.26 -18.31 3.52
N MET A 432 5.43 -19.61 3.33
CA MET A 432 6.71 -20.30 3.41
C MET A 432 7.52 -20.12 2.13
N SER A 433 6.83 -19.97 1.00
CA SER A 433 7.41 -19.52 -0.27
C SER A 433 8.10 -18.17 -0.11
N LYS A 434 9.36 -18.13 -0.49
CA LYS A 434 10.19 -16.92 -0.53
C LYS A 434 10.88 -16.82 -1.89
N GLY A 435 11.12 -15.59 -2.33
CA GLY A 435 11.98 -15.28 -3.47
C GLY A 435 12.93 -14.13 -3.14
N HIS A 436 13.21 -13.29 -4.13
CA HIS A 436 14.25 -12.27 -4.07
C HIS A 436 13.89 -11.05 -4.92
N ILE A 437 14.65 -9.98 -4.71
CA ILE A 437 14.63 -8.76 -5.53
C ILE A 437 16.02 -8.50 -6.09
N SER A 438 16.10 -8.17 -7.37
CA SER A 438 17.36 -7.87 -8.05
C SER A 438 17.23 -6.61 -8.89
N LEU A 439 18.29 -5.82 -8.95
CA LEU A 439 18.35 -4.68 -9.86
C LEU A 439 18.29 -5.17 -11.31
N ILE A 440 17.58 -4.44 -12.16
CA ILE A 440 17.62 -4.61 -13.62
C ILE A 440 18.52 -3.56 -14.28
N ASN A 441 18.65 -2.41 -13.63
CA ASN A 441 19.48 -1.28 -14.05
C ASN A 441 19.80 -0.41 -12.81
N THR A 442 20.49 0.71 -13.03
CA THR A 442 20.89 1.65 -11.97
C THR A 442 19.94 2.86 -11.81
N ASN A 443 18.84 2.92 -12.56
CA ASN A 443 17.85 3.98 -12.44
C ASN A 443 16.85 3.64 -11.32
N VAL A 444 16.85 4.44 -10.25
CA VAL A 444 15.99 4.18 -9.08
C VAL A 444 14.49 4.34 -9.36
N ASP A 445 14.13 5.09 -10.41
CA ASP A 445 12.72 5.31 -10.77
C ASP A 445 12.09 4.05 -11.38
N ASP A 446 12.92 3.15 -11.92
CA ASP A 446 12.48 1.88 -12.50
C ASP A 446 12.19 0.84 -11.40
N ASN A 447 11.25 -0.07 -11.69
CA ASN A 447 11.01 -1.20 -10.81
C ASN A 447 12.15 -2.22 -10.95
N PRO A 448 12.68 -2.75 -9.83
CA PRO A 448 13.56 -3.91 -9.88
C PRO A 448 12.81 -5.18 -10.29
N SER A 449 13.54 -6.23 -10.64
CA SER A 449 12.97 -7.57 -10.84
C SER A 449 12.64 -8.17 -9.48
N ILE A 450 11.44 -8.76 -9.34
CA ILE A 450 10.95 -9.30 -8.07
C ILE A 450 10.35 -10.68 -8.31
N THR A 451 10.78 -11.66 -7.53
CA THR A 451 10.28 -13.02 -7.53
C THR A 451 9.71 -13.33 -6.14
N PHE A 452 8.51 -13.88 -6.06
CA PHE A 452 7.92 -14.33 -4.79
C PHE A 452 7.84 -15.84 -4.66
N ASN A 453 7.88 -16.57 -5.78
CA ASN A 453 7.74 -18.02 -5.86
C ASN A 453 6.43 -18.53 -5.26
N TYR A 454 5.28 -17.93 -5.64
CA TYR A 454 3.97 -18.33 -5.12
C TYR A 454 3.78 -19.86 -5.22
N PHE A 455 3.40 -20.49 -4.11
CA PHE A 455 3.17 -21.94 -4.01
C PHE A 455 4.36 -22.85 -4.30
N SER A 456 5.60 -22.32 -4.30
CA SER A 456 6.80 -23.17 -4.35
C SER A 456 6.92 -24.09 -3.13
N HIS A 457 6.35 -23.71 -1.99
CA HIS A 457 6.24 -24.57 -0.82
C HIS A 457 4.87 -25.27 -0.79
N PRO A 458 4.80 -26.61 -0.69
CA PRO A 458 3.54 -27.36 -0.81
C PRO A 458 2.52 -27.02 0.28
N GLN A 459 2.98 -26.65 1.49
CA GLN A 459 2.08 -26.22 2.57
C GLN A 459 1.33 -24.92 2.22
N ASP A 460 1.91 -24.03 1.42
CA ASP A 460 1.21 -22.82 0.98
C ASP A 460 0.07 -23.22 0.02
N LEU A 461 0.35 -24.11 -0.93
CA LEU A 461 -0.68 -24.60 -1.84
C LEU A 461 -1.82 -25.32 -1.09
N GLN A 462 -1.47 -26.19 -0.15
CA GLN A 462 -2.47 -26.92 0.64
C GLN A 462 -3.36 -25.98 1.45
N ARG A 463 -2.78 -24.91 2.03
CA ARG A 463 -3.56 -23.89 2.75
C ARG A 463 -4.50 -23.12 1.81
N CYS A 464 -4.10 -22.82 0.58
CA CYS A 464 -5.01 -22.25 -0.42
C CYS A 464 -6.19 -23.18 -0.65
N VAL A 465 -5.94 -24.47 -0.90
CA VAL A 465 -6.99 -25.47 -1.14
C VAL A 465 -7.98 -25.53 0.02
N ASP A 466 -7.47 -25.58 1.25
CA ASP A 466 -8.32 -25.61 2.44
C ASP A 466 -9.11 -24.29 2.62
N GLY A 467 -8.50 -23.17 2.25
CA GLY A 467 -9.16 -21.86 2.21
C GLY A 467 -10.29 -21.79 1.17
N ILE A 468 -10.06 -22.27 -0.05
CA ILE A 468 -11.09 -22.30 -1.09
C ILE A 468 -12.25 -23.22 -0.71
N ARG A 469 -12.00 -24.35 -0.04
CA ARG A 469 -13.07 -25.18 0.54
C ARG A 469 -13.93 -24.45 1.57
N ILE A 470 -13.35 -23.52 2.34
CA ILE A 470 -14.12 -22.66 3.25
C ILE A 470 -14.95 -21.67 2.44
N VAL A 471 -14.39 -21.10 1.36
CA VAL A 471 -15.11 -20.19 0.47
C VAL A 471 -16.29 -20.89 -0.21
N GLU A 472 -16.13 -22.12 -0.72
CA GLU A 472 -17.21 -22.92 -1.32
C GLU A 472 -18.38 -23.12 -0.35
N LYS A 473 -18.09 -23.51 0.89
CA LYS A 473 -19.10 -23.64 1.94
C LYS A 473 -19.76 -22.29 2.27
N LEU A 474 -18.98 -21.21 2.29
CA LEU A 474 -19.48 -19.87 2.60
C LEU A 474 -20.46 -19.40 1.52
N VAL A 475 -20.09 -19.52 0.24
CA VAL A 475 -20.90 -19.00 -0.87
C VAL A 475 -22.18 -19.80 -1.08
N THR A 476 -22.21 -21.06 -0.64
CA THR A 476 -23.40 -21.94 -0.67
C THR A 476 -24.21 -21.93 0.64
N SER A 477 -23.71 -21.26 1.69
CA SER A 477 -24.37 -21.15 3.00
C SER A 477 -25.73 -20.46 2.91
N ARG A 478 -26.66 -20.82 3.79
CA ARG A 478 -28.03 -20.29 3.77
C ARG A 478 -28.06 -18.80 4.05
N LYS A 479 -27.25 -18.33 5.01
CA LYS A 479 -27.19 -16.92 5.40
C LYS A 479 -26.68 -16.05 4.26
N PHE A 480 -25.71 -16.53 3.50
CA PHE A 480 -25.15 -15.78 2.39
C PHE A 480 -26.03 -15.81 1.15
N THR A 481 -26.54 -17.00 0.76
CA THR A 481 -27.45 -17.15 -0.39
C THR A 481 -28.79 -16.42 -0.22
N ASN A 482 -29.31 -16.34 1.01
CA ASN A 482 -30.50 -15.52 1.31
C ASN A 482 -30.29 -14.04 1.00
N TYR A 483 -29.05 -13.54 1.10
CA TYR A 483 -28.70 -12.17 0.77
C TYR A 483 -28.46 -11.99 -0.73
N THR A 484 -27.65 -12.86 -1.35
CA THR A 484 -27.31 -12.73 -2.77
C THR A 484 -28.51 -12.99 -3.68
N GLN A 485 -29.49 -13.77 -3.19
CA GLN A 485 -30.70 -14.18 -3.90
C GLN A 485 -30.41 -14.75 -5.30
N CYS A 486 -29.21 -15.26 -5.50
CA CYS A 486 -28.88 -16.13 -6.63
C CYS A 486 -29.26 -17.54 -6.24
N ASP A 487 -29.81 -18.30 -7.19
CA ASP A 487 -29.94 -19.74 -7.03
C ASP A 487 -28.57 -20.32 -6.65
N LYS A 488 -28.57 -21.44 -5.90
CA LYS A 488 -27.33 -22.15 -5.58
C LYS A 488 -26.68 -22.57 -6.89
N GLU A 489 -25.78 -21.73 -7.41
CA GLU A 489 -24.91 -22.10 -8.51
C GLU A 489 -24.01 -23.24 -8.01
N THR A 490 -23.66 -24.16 -8.92
CA THR A 490 -22.71 -25.21 -8.57
C THR A 490 -21.36 -24.58 -8.23
N GLU A 491 -20.65 -25.15 -7.26
CA GLU A 491 -19.31 -24.70 -6.85
C GLU A 491 -18.39 -24.58 -8.08
N GLU A 492 -18.41 -25.60 -8.94
CA GLU A 492 -17.71 -25.64 -10.22
C GLU A 492 -17.99 -24.41 -11.11
N LYS A 493 -19.25 -23.98 -11.23
CA LYS A 493 -19.63 -22.84 -12.07
C LYS A 493 -19.08 -21.52 -11.53
N VAL A 494 -19.09 -21.35 -10.21
CA VAL A 494 -18.54 -20.16 -9.52
C VAL A 494 -17.02 -20.11 -9.67
N LEU A 495 -16.35 -21.25 -9.51
CA LEU A 495 -14.90 -21.35 -9.70
C LEU A 495 -14.49 -21.14 -11.16
N ASN A 496 -15.17 -21.75 -12.13
CA ASN A 496 -14.93 -21.57 -13.56
C ASN A 496 -15.01 -20.10 -13.98
N ARG A 497 -16.03 -19.37 -13.50
CA ARG A 497 -16.14 -17.93 -13.74
C ARG A 497 -15.00 -17.15 -13.11
N SER A 498 -14.60 -17.53 -11.90
CA SER A 498 -13.49 -16.88 -11.18
C SER A 498 -12.16 -17.07 -11.91
N VAL A 499 -11.88 -18.28 -12.45
CA VAL A 499 -10.71 -18.52 -13.31
C VAL A 499 -10.75 -17.65 -14.57
N ALA A 500 -11.88 -17.62 -15.27
CA ALA A 500 -12.04 -16.81 -16.48
C ALA A 500 -11.83 -15.31 -16.20
N ALA A 501 -12.36 -14.80 -15.09
CA ALA A 501 -12.27 -13.40 -14.70
C ALA A 501 -10.92 -13.00 -14.06
N ASN A 502 -10.08 -13.97 -13.65
CA ASN A 502 -8.87 -13.67 -12.88
C ASN A 502 -7.85 -12.81 -13.64
N VAL A 503 -7.08 -12.01 -12.89
CA VAL A 503 -6.21 -10.96 -13.42
C VAL A 503 -4.75 -11.24 -13.09
N ASN A 504 -4.11 -12.13 -13.87
CA ASN A 504 -2.66 -12.40 -13.84
C ASN A 504 -2.16 -12.85 -15.24
N LEU A 505 -0.85 -13.06 -15.40
CA LEU A 505 -0.27 -13.58 -16.65
C LEU A 505 -0.08 -15.10 -16.67
N ILE A 506 -0.48 -15.81 -15.60
CA ILE A 506 -0.28 -17.25 -15.43
C ILE A 506 -1.17 -18.00 -16.44
N PRO A 507 -0.65 -19.03 -17.15
CA PRO A 507 -1.47 -19.86 -18.03
C PRO A 507 -2.62 -20.51 -17.26
N LYS A 508 -3.85 -20.35 -17.78
CA LYS A 508 -5.07 -20.84 -17.14
C LYS A 508 -5.52 -22.17 -17.75
N HIS A 509 -6.00 -23.06 -16.90
CA HIS A 509 -6.57 -24.35 -17.24
C HIS A 509 -8.08 -24.30 -16.95
N THR A 510 -8.83 -23.59 -17.79
CA THR A 510 -10.27 -23.30 -17.57
C THR A 510 -11.17 -24.54 -17.55
N ASN A 511 -10.66 -25.71 -17.95
CA ASN A 511 -11.39 -26.97 -17.97
C ASN A 511 -10.94 -27.94 -16.85
N ASP A 512 -10.04 -27.52 -15.95
CA ASP A 512 -9.43 -28.37 -14.90
C ASP A 512 -9.74 -27.83 -13.49
N THR A 513 -10.91 -27.23 -13.31
CA THR A 513 -11.34 -26.67 -12.02
C THR A 513 -11.84 -27.70 -11.03
N GLU A 514 -11.97 -28.97 -11.41
CA GLU A 514 -12.16 -30.08 -10.47
C GLU A 514 -10.96 -30.18 -9.50
N SER A 515 -9.77 -29.72 -9.92
CA SER A 515 -8.60 -29.60 -9.06
C SER A 515 -8.52 -28.23 -8.39
N LEU A 516 -8.85 -28.16 -7.10
CA LEU A 516 -8.66 -26.94 -6.30
C LEU A 516 -7.19 -26.49 -6.24
N GLU A 517 -6.23 -27.42 -6.35
CA GLU A 517 -4.81 -27.05 -6.46
C GLU A 517 -4.52 -26.29 -7.75
N GLN A 518 -5.10 -26.73 -8.87
CA GLN A 518 -4.94 -26.07 -10.15
C GLN A 518 -5.66 -24.72 -10.15
N PHE A 519 -6.87 -24.66 -9.58
CA PHE A 519 -7.58 -23.40 -9.33
C PHE A 519 -6.69 -22.41 -8.56
N CYS A 520 -6.07 -22.85 -7.45
CA CYS A 520 -5.19 -22.01 -6.65
C CYS A 520 -4.03 -21.45 -7.48
N LYS A 521 -3.32 -22.31 -8.22
CA LYS A 521 -2.18 -21.91 -9.08
C LYS A 521 -2.59 -20.95 -10.19
N ASP A 522 -3.69 -21.23 -10.88
CA ASP A 522 -4.16 -20.43 -12.02
C ASP A 522 -4.67 -19.07 -11.59
N THR A 523 -5.27 -18.99 -10.40
CA THR A 523 -5.97 -17.79 -9.92
C THR A 523 -5.18 -16.93 -8.95
N VAL A 524 -3.96 -17.32 -8.58
CA VAL A 524 -3.18 -16.57 -7.60
C VAL A 524 -2.94 -15.14 -8.04
N ILE A 525 -3.22 -14.24 -7.11
CA ILE A 525 -2.93 -12.81 -7.18
C ILE A 525 -2.33 -12.37 -5.84
N THR A 526 -1.86 -11.13 -5.79
CA THR A 526 -1.32 -10.54 -4.57
C THR A 526 -2.43 -9.97 -3.69
N ILE A 527 -2.31 -10.09 -2.37
CA ILE A 527 -3.07 -9.27 -1.40
C ILE A 527 -2.40 -7.89 -1.15
N TRP A 528 -1.32 -7.59 -1.88
CA TRP A 528 -0.44 -6.42 -1.73
C TRP A 528 0.22 -6.29 -0.35
N HIS A 529 0.44 -7.41 0.35
CA HIS A 529 1.09 -7.46 1.67
C HIS A 529 2.53 -8.01 1.61
N TYR A 530 3.22 -7.78 0.50
CA TYR A 530 4.61 -8.18 0.32
C TYR A 530 5.57 -7.51 1.32
N HIS A 531 6.58 -8.27 1.71
CA HIS A 531 7.54 -7.93 2.77
C HIS A 531 8.88 -8.66 2.55
N GLY A 532 9.88 -8.34 3.38
CA GLY A 532 11.22 -8.92 3.29
C GLY A 532 12.22 -8.13 2.42
N GLY A 533 13.40 -8.70 2.21
CA GLY A 533 14.51 -8.09 1.48
C GLY A 533 15.53 -7.33 2.36
N CYS A 534 15.18 -7.00 3.60
CA CYS A 534 16.08 -6.37 4.59
C CYS A 534 15.92 -7.00 5.99
N HIS A 535 15.82 -8.32 6.06
CA HIS A 535 15.47 -9.06 7.28
C HIS A 535 16.34 -8.72 8.50
N VAL A 536 15.69 -8.67 9.66
CA VAL A 536 16.36 -8.60 10.97
C VAL A 536 17.23 -9.84 11.18
N GLY A 537 18.45 -9.64 11.70
CA GLY A 537 19.47 -10.68 11.88
C GLY A 537 20.28 -11.03 10.63
N LYS A 538 19.90 -10.49 9.46
CA LYS A 538 20.58 -10.76 8.16
C LYS A 538 21.11 -9.48 7.52
N VAL A 539 20.26 -8.47 7.39
CA VAL A 539 20.61 -7.15 6.82
C VAL A 539 20.69 -6.09 7.90
N VAL A 540 19.73 -6.12 8.84
CA VAL A 540 19.71 -5.21 9.99
C VAL A 540 19.83 -5.97 11.30
N SER A 541 20.36 -5.32 12.34
CA SER A 541 20.37 -5.85 13.70
C SER A 541 18.95 -5.86 14.31
N PRO A 542 18.74 -6.47 15.50
CA PRO A 542 17.48 -6.34 16.25
C PRO A 542 17.08 -4.88 16.60
N ASP A 543 18.05 -3.95 16.56
CA ASP A 543 17.79 -2.51 16.68
C ASP A 543 17.61 -1.82 15.32
N TYR A 544 17.38 -2.59 14.25
CA TYR A 544 17.12 -2.09 12.90
C TYR A 544 18.29 -1.31 12.28
N LYS A 545 19.51 -1.43 12.83
CA LYS A 545 20.73 -0.83 12.28
C LYS A 545 21.30 -1.74 11.19
N VAL A 546 21.67 -1.18 10.04
CA VAL A 546 22.30 -1.96 8.96
C VAL A 546 23.60 -2.57 9.48
N LEU A 547 23.73 -3.89 9.37
CA LEU A 547 24.90 -4.62 9.84
C LEU A 547 26.14 -4.18 9.05
N GLY A 548 27.27 -4.00 9.73
CA GLY A 548 28.52 -3.56 9.09
C GLY A 548 28.62 -2.07 8.75
N VAL A 549 27.53 -1.29 8.87
CA VAL A 549 27.50 0.15 8.53
C VAL A 549 27.11 0.99 9.74
N ASN A 550 27.77 2.14 9.89
CA ASN A 550 27.43 3.11 10.93
C ASN A 550 26.41 4.13 10.43
N ARG A 551 25.54 4.62 11.33
CA ARG A 551 24.58 5.71 11.10
C ARG A 551 23.53 5.42 10.01
N LEU A 552 23.18 4.16 9.82
CA LEU A 552 22.18 3.72 8.87
C LEU A 552 21.21 2.71 9.50
N ARG A 553 19.91 2.93 9.33
CA ARG A 553 18.84 2.00 9.73
C ARG A 553 17.89 1.73 8.57
N VAL A 554 17.15 0.62 8.64
CA VAL A 554 15.99 0.35 7.79
C VAL A 554 14.79 0.10 8.69
N ILE A 555 13.73 0.89 8.53
CA ILE A 555 12.51 0.81 9.36
C ILE A 555 11.29 0.88 8.43
N ASP A 556 10.89 -0.28 7.91
CA ASP A 556 9.66 -0.51 7.15
C ASP A 556 9.42 -2.04 6.98
N GLY A 557 8.41 -2.42 6.19
CA GLY A 557 8.03 -3.82 5.96
C GLY A 557 9.10 -4.70 5.30
N SER A 558 10.20 -4.14 4.77
CA SER A 558 11.33 -4.94 4.26
C SER A 558 12.03 -5.73 5.35
N THR A 559 11.84 -5.35 6.61
CA THR A 559 12.51 -5.97 7.76
C THR A 559 11.73 -7.15 8.35
N PHE A 560 10.51 -7.39 7.88
CA PHE A 560 9.65 -8.48 8.36
C PHE A 560 9.97 -9.80 7.69
N THR A 561 10.04 -10.86 8.50
CA THR A 561 10.06 -12.26 8.03
C THR A 561 8.67 -12.75 7.65
N ASP A 562 7.66 -12.31 8.39
CA ASP A 562 6.25 -12.61 8.18
C ASP A 562 5.41 -11.32 8.28
N SER A 563 4.37 -11.22 7.46
CA SER A 563 3.41 -10.11 7.52
C SER A 563 2.56 -10.19 8.80
N PRO A 564 2.67 -9.24 9.74
CA PRO A 564 2.02 -9.32 11.04
C PRO A 564 0.53 -8.94 10.97
N GLY A 565 -0.32 -9.75 11.61
CA GLY A 565 -1.77 -9.60 11.60
C GLY A 565 -2.43 -9.88 10.24
N THR A 566 -3.72 -9.55 10.12
CA THR A 566 -4.49 -9.69 8.86
C THR A 566 -4.01 -8.70 7.81
N ASN A 567 -3.83 -7.43 8.19
CA ASN A 567 -3.32 -6.38 7.30
C ASN A 567 -2.19 -5.63 8.03
N PRO A 568 -1.01 -5.50 7.41
CA PRO A 568 0.17 -5.02 8.11
C PRO A 568 0.18 -3.49 8.32
N GLN A 569 -0.75 -2.73 7.72
CA GLN A 569 -0.66 -1.26 7.73
C GLN A 569 -0.63 -0.66 9.13
N ALA A 570 -1.44 -1.17 10.06
CA ALA A 570 -1.47 -0.69 11.43
C ALA A 570 -0.11 -0.91 12.10
N THR A 571 0.43 -2.12 11.93
CA THR A 571 1.71 -2.54 12.51
C THR A 571 2.89 -1.77 11.92
N VAL A 572 2.87 -1.46 10.63
CA VAL A 572 3.93 -0.67 9.97
C VAL A 572 3.87 0.80 10.41
N MET A 573 2.68 1.40 10.54
CA MET A 573 2.54 2.74 11.11
C MET A 573 3.00 2.77 12.58
N MET A 574 2.59 1.76 13.35
CA MET A 574 2.95 1.59 14.76
C MET A 574 4.47 1.45 14.91
N MET A 575 5.12 0.63 14.09
CA MET A 575 6.57 0.46 14.07
C MET A 575 7.30 1.79 13.84
N GLY A 576 6.84 2.62 12.91
CA GLY A 576 7.43 3.93 12.66
C GLY A 576 7.40 4.82 13.91
N ARG A 577 6.26 4.89 14.60
CA ARG A 577 6.15 5.63 15.87
C ARG A 577 6.96 4.97 16.99
N TYR A 578 6.82 3.67 17.19
CA TYR A 578 7.50 2.87 18.19
C TYR A 578 9.02 3.10 18.11
N MET A 579 9.60 2.99 16.92
CA MET A 579 11.02 3.20 16.72
C MET A 579 11.42 4.65 16.94
N GLY A 580 10.59 5.62 16.54
CA GLY A 580 10.82 7.03 16.86
C GLY A 580 10.92 7.26 18.37
N VAL A 581 9.98 6.72 19.15
CA VAL A 581 10.00 6.86 20.63
C VAL A 581 11.20 6.12 21.23
N LYS A 582 11.49 4.89 20.76
CA LYS A 582 12.66 4.12 21.21
C LYS A 582 13.96 4.90 20.99
N ILE A 583 14.17 5.47 19.80
CA ILE A 583 15.34 6.29 19.47
C ILE A 583 15.44 7.53 20.37
N LEU A 584 14.31 8.22 20.63
CA LEU A 584 14.30 9.37 21.53
C LEU A 584 14.65 8.97 22.97
N ARG A 585 14.09 7.88 23.49
CA ARG A 585 14.39 7.35 24.83
C ARG A 585 15.86 6.93 24.93
N GLU A 586 16.41 6.26 23.92
CA GLU A 586 17.84 5.90 23.87
C GLU A 586 18.77 7.11 23.87
N ARG A 587 18.39 8.19 23.19
CA ARG A 587 19.25 9.38 23.01
C ARG A 587 19.11 10.40 24.13
N LEU A 588 17.95 10.52 24.74
CA LEU A 588 17.63 11.58 25.72
C LEU A 588 17.36 11.05 27.14
N GLY A 589 17.19 9.73 27.32
CA GLY A 589 16.78 9.16 28.60
C GLY A 589 15.49 9.80 29.10
N ARG A 590 15.49 10.26 30.36
CA ARG A 590 14.33 10.96 30.97
C ARG A 590 13.94 12.25 30.24
N ALA A 591 14.85 12.91 29.54
CA ALA A 591 14.58 14.15 28.80
C ALA A 591 13.76 13.94 27.51
N ALA A 592 13.45 12.68 27.14
CA ALA A 592 12.59 12.37 26.02
C ALA A 592 11.17 12.93 26.21
N GLY A 593 10.62 12.90 27.44
CA GLY A 593 9.28 13.41 27.76
C GLY A 593 8.14 12.74 26.99
N LEU A 594 8.31 11.45 26.64
CA LEU A 594 7.43 10.64 25.79
C LEU A 594 7.17 9.25 26.38
#